data_AF-A0A7S2TJE9-F1
#
_entry.id   AF-A0A7S2TJE9-F1
#
_cell.length_a   1.000
_cell.length_b   1.000
_cell.length_c   1.000
_cell.angle_alpha   90.00
_cell.angle_beta   90.00
_cell.angle_gamma   90.00
#
_symmetry.space_group_name_H-M   'P 1'
#
loop_
_entity.id
_entity.type
_entity.pdbx_description
1 polymer ?
#
loop_
_entity_poly.entity_id
_entity_poly.type
_entity_poly.pdbx_seq_one_letter_code
_entity_poly.pdbx_strand_id
1 'polypeptide(L)'
;GYSPLCRSLFLQPPFFPLDVGTVAGRKIVVEQELTGGTGGRVWDCALGTVQFVSSRNFGKDWWVDKNVIELGAGTGAVGLACCMLGSNVVLTDIGPHVQLCRKNISHVMTASSSSNPSKKRHRKGGHRSKGEGAAGSQPKPGRIVALEYDWAKETAPTPTSTAEGVSENLSSKTEDTKEPDAKEPNAEAEFDVAIASDCVYKSDDKLLAQALAKVCGEKTLVIMTFGTRNSDRKHGEPMSAVSWGSRTGFFDEMKTRGFMMG
;
A
#
# COMPACT_ATOMS: atom_id res chain seq x y z
N GLY A 1 16.64 23.41 -30.69
CA GLY A 1 17.05 22.04 -30.28
C GLY A 1 17.43 22.08 -28.83
N TYR A 2 16.86 21.20 -27.99
CA TYR A 2 17.10 21.18 -26.55
C TYR A 2 18.55 20.79 -26.20
N SER A 3 19.04 21.27 -25.05
CA SER A 3 20.44 21.14 -24.62
C SER A 3 20.85 19.67 -24.35
N PRO A 4 22.16 19.35 -24.36
CA PRO A 4 22.66 17.99 -24.09
C PRO A 4 22.22 17.41 -22.74
N LEU A 5 21.98 18.25 -21.74
CA LEU A 5 21.41 17.84 -20.44
C LEU A 5 19.98 17.32 -20.56
N CYS A 6 19.17 17.85 -21.48
CA CYS A 6 17.83 17.34 -21.75
C CYS A 6 17.85 15.97 -22.42
N ARG A 7 18.88 15.65 -23.23
CA ARG A 7 19.03 14.29 -23.81
C ARG A 7 19.45 13.25 -22.79
N SER A 8 20.20 13.63 -21.76
CA SER A 8 20.61 12.72 -20.67
C SER A 8 19.44 12.25 -19.80
N LEU A 9 18.40 13.09 -19.62
CA LEU A 9 17.18 12.72 -18.89
C LEU A 9 16.30 11.70 -19.64
N PHE A 10 16.45 11.59 -20.97
CA PHE A 10 15.75 10.60 -21.80
C PHE A 10 16.49 9.24 -21.89
N LEU A 11 17.65 9.10 -21.26
CA LEU A 11 18.47 7.87 -21.25
C LEU A 11 18.52 7.19 -19.87
N GLN A 12 17.80 7.70 -18.87
CA GLN A 12 17.55 6.96 -17.64
C GLN A 12 16.68 5.75 -18.02
N PRO A 13 17.00 4.52 -17.57
CA PRO A 13 16.09 3.40 -17.76
C PRO A 13 14.69 3.79 -17.25
N PRO A 14 13.61 3.34 -17.89
CA PRO A 14 12.25 3.78 -17.55
C PRO A 14 11.86 3.47 -16.10
N PHE A 15 12.65 2.61 -15.44
CA PHE A 15 12.56 2.23 -14.04
C PHE A 15 13.71 2.79 -13.23
N PHE A 16 13.41 3.44 -12.11
CA PHE A 16 14.43 3.80 -11.12
C PHE A 16 13.95 3.45 -9.70
N PRO A 17 14.79 2.77 -8.89
CA PRO A 17 14.43 2.38 -7.55
C PRO A 17 14.44 3.58 -6.60
N LEU A 18 13.48 3.62 -5.68
CA LEU A 18 13.43 4.57 -4.58
C LEU A 18 13.31 3.82 -3.25
N ASP A 19 14.19 4.16 -2.32
CA ASP A 19 14.08 3.76 -0.93
C ASP A 19 13.00 4.61 -0.25
N VAL A 20 11.89 3.97 0.14
CA VAL A 20 10.75 4.64 0.79
C VAL A 20 10.84 4.58 2.31
N GLY A 21 11.87 3.94 2.85
CA GLY A 21 12.14 3.85 4.28
C GLY A 21 12.35 2.43 4.80
N THR A 22 12.55 2.32 6.12
CA THR A 22 12.71 1.05 6.82
C THR A 22 11.51 0.80 7.74
N VAL A 23 10.82 -0.32 7.52
CA VAL A 23 9.60 -0.70 8.25
C VAL A 23 9.81 -2.08 8.86
N ALA A 24 9.53 -2.23 10.16
CA ALA A 24 9.77 -3.47 10.91
C ALA A 24 11.21 -4.03 10.73
N GLY A 25 12.20 -3.14 10.60
CA GLY A 25 13.61 -3.48 10.38
C GLY A 25 13.97 -3.90 8.94
N ARG A 26 13.07 -3.72 7.97
CA ARG A 26 13.26 -4.08 6.56
C ARG A 26 13.21 -2.83 5.70
N LYS A 27 14.22 -2.65 4.83
CA LYS A 27 14.19 -1.57 3.84
C LYS A 27 13.16 -1.89 2.77
N ILE A 28 12.34 -0.91 2.41
CA ILE A 28 11.40 -1.01 1.29
C ILE A 28 11.96 -0.18 0.14
N VAL A 29 12.32 -0.84 -0.95
CA VAL A 29 12.78 -0.20 -2.19
C VAL A 29 11.81 -0.55 -3.29
N VAL A 30 11.18 0.45 -3.89
CA VAL A 30 10.20 0.28 -4.97
C VAL A 30 10.71 0.86 -6.27
N GLU A 31 10.43 0.20 -7.38
CA GLU A 31 10.65 0.74 -8.72
C GLU A 31 9.59 1.81 -9.03
N GLN A 32 10.03 2.85 -9.72
CA GLN A 32 9.18 3.89 -10.29
C GLN A 32 9.20 3.83 -11.81
N GLU A 33 8.06 3.97 -12.48
CA GLU A 33 7.94 3.93 -13.95
C GLU A 33 7.38 5.25 -14.50
N LEU A 34 8.23 6.09 -15.09
CA LEU A 34 7.81 7.43 -15.54
C LEU A 34 7.03 7.45 -16.86
N THR A 35 7.05 6.34 -17.60
CA THR A 35 6.42 6.20 -18.92
C THR A 35 4.92 5.99 -18.86
N GLY A 36 4.38 5.52 -17.73
CA GLY A 36 2.97 5.18 -17.53
C GLY A 36 2.09 6.30 -16.93
N GLY A 37 2.58 7.54 -16.84
CA GLY A 37 1.85 8.64 -16.21
C GLY A 37 2.17 8.83 -14.72
N THR A 38 1.22 9.38 -13.94
CA THR A 38 1.44 9.79 -12.55
C THR A 38 1.50 8.63 -11.54
N GLY A 39 0.87 7.49 -11.84
CA GLY A 39 0.82 6.35 -10.92
C GLY A 39 2.13 5.56 -10.82
N GLY A 40 3.09 5.81 -11.72
CA GLY A 40 4.41 5.19 -11.64
C GLY A 40 5.41 5.91 -10.73
N ARG A 41 5.00 6.98 -10.03
CA ARG A 41 5.86 7.75 -9.13
C ARG A 41 5.46 7.51 -7.67
N VAL A 42 6.45 7.52 -6.79
CA VAL A 42 6.20 7.69 -5.36
C VAL A 42 6.00 9.18 -5.09
N TRP A 43 4.84 9.54 -4.56
CA TRP A 43 4.50 10.92 -4.18
C TRP A 43 4.88 11.19 -2.72
N ASP A 44 5.10 12.46 -2.36
CA ASP A 44 5.46 12.85 -0.99
C ASP A 44 4.43 12.38 0.05
N CYS A 45 3.14 12.39 -0.31
CA CYS A 45 2.08 11.86 0.55
C CYS A 45 2.23 10.34 0.79
N ALA A 46 2.72 9.57 -0.18
CA ALA A 46 2.99 8.15 0.02
C ALA A 46 4.13 7.94 1.04
N LEU A 47 5.21 8.75 0.96
CA LEU A 47 6.29 8.72 1.96
C LEU A 47 5.79 9.10 3.36
N GLY A 48 4.97 10.16 3.45
CA GLY A 48 4.33 10.56 4.70
C GLY A 48 3.41 9.48 5.27
N THR A 49 2.66 8.79 4.41
CA THR A 49 1.77 7.69 4.82
C THR A 49 2.57 6.48 5.30
N VAL A 50 3.65 6.09 4.62
CA VAL A 50 4.58 5.04 5.07
C VAL A 50 5.11 5.33 6.47
N GLN A 51 5.51 6.57 6.74
CA GLN A 51 5.95 6.99 8.07
C GLN A 51 4.81 6.92 9.10
N PHE A 52 3.61 7.37 8.73
CA PHE A 52 2.44 7.36 9.62
C PHE A 52 2.03 5.94 10.02
N VAL A 53 1.87 5.02 9.07
CA VAL A 53 1.47 3.63 9.36
C VAL A 53 2.54 2.87 10.17
N SER A 54 3.81 3.26 10.01
CA SER A 54 4.95 2.68 10.74
C SER A 54 5.23 3.37 12.08
N SER A 55 4.47 4.40 12.44
CA SER A 55 4.70 5.19 13.65
C SER A 55 4.18 4.49 14.91
N ARG A 56 4.54 5.04 16.08
CA ARG A 56 4.05 4.56 17.40
C ARG A 56 2.57 4.87 17.66
N ASN A 57 1.90 5.56 16.75
CA ASN A 57 0.46 5.81 16.83
C ASN A 57 -0.33 4.50 16.78
N PHE A 58 0.26 3.47 16.16
CA PHE A 58 -0.25 2.11 16.19
C PHE A 58 0.53 1.28 17.22
N GLY A 59 -0.17 0.39 17.93
CA GLY A 59 0.49 -0.61 18.77
C GLY A 59 1.41 -1.51 17.93
N LYS A 60 2.46 -2.06 18.54
CA LYS A 60 3.50 -2.85 17.85
C LYS A 60 2.92 -3.93 16.91
N ASP A 61 1.88 -4.60 17.35
CA ASP A 61 1.26 -5.73 16.65
C ASP A 61 -0.13 -5.38 16.08
N TRP A 62 -0.50 -4.09 16.06
CA TRP A 62 -1.84 -3.65 15.65
C TRP A 62 -2.17 -4.01 14.20
N TRP A 63 -1.17 -3.97 13.32
CA TRP A 63 -1.29 -4.28 11.90
C TRP A 63 -1.28 -5.79 11.58
N VAL A 64 -0.92 -6.64 12.54
CA VAL A 64 -0.81 -8.09 12.33
C VAL A 64 -2.19 -8.67 12.02
N ASP A 65 -2.25 -9.47 10.96
CA ASP A 65 -3.46 -10.14 10.46
C ASP A 65 -4.61 -9.22 10.02
N LYS A 66 -4.37 -7.90 9.95
CA LYS A 66 -5.36 -6.93 9.45
C LYS A 66 -5.57 -7.06 7.95
N ASN A 67 -6.82 -7.07 7.52
CA ASN A 67 -7.19 -6.97 6.12
C ASN A 67 -7.13 -5.51 5.67
N VAL A 68 -6.22 -5.20 4.74
CA VAL A 68 -5.97 -3.83 4.28
C VAL A 68 -6.21 -3.74 2.78
N ILE A 69 -6.96 -2.74 2.33
CA ILE A 69 -7.05 -2.37 0.91
C ILE A 69 -6.36 -1.03 0.69
N GLU A 70 -5.55 -0.92 -0.37
CA GLU A 70 -5.03 0.35 -0.85
C GLU A 70 -5.68 0.69 -2.20
N LEU A 71 -6.37 1.83 -2.26
CA LEU A 71 -6.97 2.39 -3.47
C LEU A 71 -5.98 3.33 -4.14
N GLY A 72 -5.73 3.14 -5.44
CA GLY A 72 -4.80 3.97 -6.21
C GLY A 72 -3.36 3.81 -5.74
N ALA A 73 -2.92 2.57 -5.59
CA ALA A 73 -1.65 2.22 -4.96
C ALA A 73 -0.40 2.72 -5.71
N GLY A 74 -0.50 2.97 -7.02
CA GLY A 74 0.59 3.40 -7.88
C GLY A 74 1.76 2.43 -7.87
N THR A 75 2.81 2.74 -7.08
CA THR A 75 3.97 1.86 -6.90
C THR A 75 3.75 0.76 -5.84
N GLY A 76 2.72 0.90 -5.01
CA GLY A 76 2.42 -0.01 -3.89
C GLY A 76 3.22 0.25 -2.62
N ALA A 77 3.90 1.39 -2.51
CA ALA A 77 4.80 1.69 -1.40
C ALA A 77 4.12 1.61 -0.01
N VAL A 78 2.89 2.15 0.12
CA VAL A 78 2.19 2.20 1.41
C VAL A 78 1.69 0.81 1.81
N GLY A 79 1.02 0.09 0.93
CA GLY A 79 0.55 -1.26 1.24
C GLY A 79 1.70 -2.25 1.42
N LEU A 80 2.85 -2.06 0.77
CA LEU A 80 4.07 -2.82 1.10
C LEU A 80 4.53 -2.56 2.54
N ALA A 81 4.47 -1.32 3.03
CA ALA A 81 4.76 -1.01 4.43
C ALA A 81 3.79 -1.71 5.39
N CYS A 82 2.48 -1.66 5.11
CA CYS A 82 1.48 -2.40 5.90
C CYS A 82 1.74 -3.92 5.89
N CYS A 83 2.09 -4.49 4.73
CA CYS A 83 2.47 -5.89 4.62
C CYS A 83 3.70 -6.22 5.49
N MET A 84 4.75 -5.38 5.49
CA MET A 84 5.92 -5.57 6.35
C MET A 84 5.59 -5.52 7.86
N LEU A 85 4.51 -4.85 8.23
CA LEU A 85 3.97 -4.79 9.59
C LEU A 85 3.06 -5.99 9.94
N GLY A 86 2.79 -6.88 8.99
CA GLY A 86 2.06 -8.14 9.20
C GLY A 86 0.63 -8.18 8.64
N SER A 87 0.21 -7.17 7.87
CA SER A 87 -1.14 -7.11 7.31
C SER A 87 -1.33 -7.97 6.06
N ASN A 88 -2.57 -8.39 5.81
CA ASN A 88 -3.05 -9.00 4.57
C ASN A 88 -3.54 -7.91 3.62
N VAL A 89 -2.75 -7.59 2.59
CA VAL A 89 -2.91 -6.40 1.77
C VAL A 89 -3.43 -6.72 0.37
N VAL A 90 -4.45 -5.99 -0.07
CA VAL A 90 -4.93 -5.93 -1.45
C VAL A 90 -4.57 -4.55 -2.02
N LEU A 91 -3.52 -4.49 -2.84
CA LEU A 91 -3.18 -3.30 -3.62
C LEU A 91 -4.13 -3.20 -4.82
N THR A 92 -4.65 -2.01 -5.08
CA THR A 92 -5.52 -1.78 -6.24
C THR A 92 -5.13 -0.54 -7.02
N ASP A 93 -5.15 -0.66 -8.35
CA ASP A 93 -4.94 0.45 -9.28
C ASP A 93 -5.54 0.09 -10.66
N ILE A 94 -5.37 0.95 -11.66
CA ILE A 94 -5.82 0.75 -13.04
C ILE A 94 -4.67 0.31 -13.96
N GLY A 95 -5.01 -0.52 -14.95
CA GLY A 95 -4.17 -0.85 -16.11
C GLY A 95 -2.70 -1.16 -15.78
N PRO A 96 -1.71 -0.41 -16.31
CA PRO A 96 -0.29 -0.73 -16.17
C PRO A 96 0.24 -0.58 -14.73
N HIS A 97 -0.40 0.19 -13.86
CA HIS A 97 0.08 0.40 -12.48
C HIS A 97 -0.02 -0.88 -11.63
N VAL A 98 -0.98 -1.76 -11.94
CA VAL A 98 -1.07 -3.08 -11.30
C VAL A 98 0.17 -3.92 -11.60
N GLN A 99 0.73 -3.83 -12.81
CA GLN A 99 1.94 -4.55 -13.19
C GLN A 99 3.17 -4.03 -12.40
N LEU A 100 3.26 -2.71 -12.23
CA LEU A 100 4.29 -2.09 -11.39
C LEU A 100 4.19 -2.55 -9.93
N CYS A 101 2.98 -2.58 -9.37
CA CYS A 101 2.73 -3.12 -8.03
C CYS A 101 3.20 -4.58 -7.91
N ARG A 102 2.87 -5.45 -8.87
CA ARG A 102 3.31 -6.86 -8.88
C ARG A 102 4.82 -7.00 -8.92
N LYS A 103 5.51 -6.18 -9.73
CA LYS A 103 6.97 -6.13 -9.78
C LYS A 103 7.57 -5.75 -8.42
N ASN A 104 7.04 -4.70 -7.80
CA ASN A 104 7.49 -4.22 -6.50
C ASN A 104 7.21 -5.22 -5.36
N ILE A 105 6.07 -5.90 -5.38
CA ILE A 105 5.78 -7.03 -4.46
C ILE A 105 6.88 -8.08 -4.57
N SER A 106 7.16 -8.57 -5.79
CA SER A 106 8.18 -9.61 -6.00
C SER A 106 9.55 -9.18 -5.49
N HIS A 107 9.97 -7.95 -5.78
CA HIS A 107 11.26 -7.42 -5.37
C HIS A 107 11.38 -7.33 -3.83
N VAL A 108 10.40 -6.72 -3.17
CA VAL A 108 10.46 -6.45 -1.72
C VAL A 108 10.29 -7.74 -0.91
N MET A 109 9.41 -8.65 -1.32
CA MET A 109 9.19 -9.91 -0.60
C MET A 109 10.40 -10.85 -0.71
N THR A 110 11.09 -10.87 -1.86
CA THR A 110 12.32 -11.67 -2.06
C THR A 110 13.47 -11.14 -1.21
N ALA A 111 13.66 -9.82 -1.17
CA ALA A 111 14.67 -9.19 -0.33
C ALA A 111 14.43 -9.44 1.16
N SER A 112 13.16 -9.40 1.60
CA SER A 112 12.76 -9.63 2.99
C SER A 112 12.97 -11.08 3.46
N SER A 113 12.91 -12.04 2.54
CA SER A 113 13.14 -13.46 2.85
C SER A 113 14.63 -13.80 2.98
N SER A 114 15.49 -13.01 2.33
CA SER A 114 16.94 -13.25 2.26
C SER A 114 17.71 -12.73 3.48
N SER A 115 17.09 -11.91 4.34
CA SER A 115 17.74 -11.26 5.49
C SER A 115 17.80 -12.12 6.75
N ASN A 116 17.62 -13.45 6.68
CA ASN A 116 17.70 -14.34 7.84
C ASN A 116 19.16 -14.85 7.99
N PRO A 117 19.98 -14.32 8.91
CA PRO A 117 21.33 -14.81 9.10
C PRO A 117 21.23 -16.14 9.83
N SER A 118 21.39 -17.24 9.12
CA SER A 118 21.62 -18.56 9.70
C SER A 118 22.73 -18.47 10.75
N LYS A 119 22.39 -18.77 12.00
CA LYS A 119 23.26 -18.79 13.19
C LYS A 119 24.55 -19.59 12.92
N LYS A 120 25.65 -18.94 12.54
CA LYS A 120 26.99 -19.50 12.79
C LYS A 120 27.29 -19.31 14.28
N ARG A 121 26.96 -20.33 15.08
CA ARG A 121 27.43 -20.47 16.46
C ARG A 121 28.95 -20.59 16.44
N HIS A 122 29.66 -19.51 16.75
CA HIS A 122 31.02 -19.59 17.29
C HIS A 122 30.97 -19.19 18.76
N ARG A 123 31.16 -20.18 19.65
CA ARG A 123 31.34 -19.93 21.09
C ARG A 123 32.74 -19.33 21.26
N LYS A 124 32.83 -18.15 21.88
CA LYS A 124 33.86 -17.83 22.88
C LYS A 124 33.37 -16.64 23.71
N GLY A 125 33.51 -16.79 25.03
CA GLY A 125 32.83 -15.99 26.04
C GLY A 125 33.39 -14.59 26.25
N GLY A 126 32.70 -13.85 27.11
CA GLY A 126 33.16 -12.57 27.64
C GLY A 126 32.02 -11.64 28.04
N HIS A 127 31.93 -11.38 29.35
CA HIS A 127 31.28 -10.25 30.03
C HIS A 127 29.79 -9.92 29.76
N ARG A 128 28.97 -10.16 30.80
CA ARG A 128 27.62 -9.60 30.97
C ARG A 128 27.71 -8.11 31.33
N SER A 129 27.40 -7.23 30.38
CA SER A 129 26.86 -5.89 30.66
C SER A 129 25.33 -5.95 30.68
N LYS A 130 24.74 -5.20 31.62
CA LYS A 130 23.30 -5.18 31.91
C LYS A 130 22.52 -4.42 30.83
N GLY A 131 21.62 -5.14 30.17
CA GLY A 131 20.23 -4.76 29.89
C GLY A 131 19.94 -3.43 29.20
N GLU A 132 19.94 -3.46 27.87
CA GLU A 132 18.97 -2.69 27.07
C GLU A 132 17.91 -3.67 26.52
N GLY A 133 16.67 -3.20 26.43
CA GLY A 133 15.45 -3.99 26.34
C GLY A 133 15.47 -5.13 25.31
N ALA A 134 14.85 -6.25 25.68
CA ALA A 134 14.63 -7.37 24.78
C ALA A 134 13.96 -6.88 23.49
N ALA A 135 14.72 -6.92 22.38
CA ALA A 135 14.18 -6.72 21.04
C ALA A 135 13.16 -7.82 20.78
N GLY A 136 11.88 -7.54 21.08
CA GLY A 136 10.80 -8.44 20.74
C GLY A 136 10.83 -8.69 19.23
N SER A 137 10.61 -9.94 18.81
CA SER A 137 10.66 -10.32 17.39
C SER A 137 9.84 -9.34 16.54
N GLN A 138 10.42 -8.91 15.41
CA GLN A 138 9.71 -8.13 14.41
C GLN A 138 8.58 -8.98 13.81
N PRO A 139 7.42 -8.39 13.46
CA PRO A 139 6.36 -9.14 12.79
C PRO A 139 6.89 -9.73 11.48
N LYS A 140 6.39 -10.91 11.12
CA LYS A 140 6.61 -11.47 9.78
C LYS A 140 5.78 -10.65 8.79
N PRO A 141 6.26 -10.45 7.54
CA PRO A 141 5.43 -9.86 6.52
C PRO A 141 4.15 -10.69 6.32
N GLY A 142 3.02 -10.03 6.11
CA GLY A 142 1.74 -10.67 5.82
C GLY A 142 1.60 -11.06 4.35
N ARG A 143 0.36 -11.37 3.93
CA ARG A 143 0.04 -11.63 2.51
C ARG A 143 -0.11 -10.31 1.76
N ILE A 144 0.32 -10.26 0.50
CA ILE A 144 0.04 -9.11 -0.37
C ILE A 144 -0.26 -9.54 -1.80
N VAL A 145 -1.29 -8.95 -2.41
CA VAL A 145 -1.66 -9.15 -3.83
C VAL A 145 -1.96 -7.81 -4.49
N ALA A 146 -1.84 -7.74 -5.81
CA ALA A 146 -2.20 -6.55 -6.60
C ALA A 146 -3.25 -6.90 -7.66
N LEU A 147 -4.36 -6.17 -7.63
CA LEU A 147 -5.55 -6.38 -8.45
C LEU A 147 -5.89 -5.11 -9.22
N GLU A 148 -6.51 -5.28 -10.39
CA GLU A 148 -7.09 -4.14 -11.10
C GLU A 148 -8.41 -3.74 -10.45
N TYR A 149 -8.57 -2.46 -10.12
CA TYR A 149 -9.85 -1.91 -9.67
C TYR A 149 -10.02 -0.51 -10.23
N ASP A 150 -10.90 -0.40 -11.21
CA ASP A 150 -11.43 0.89 -11.65
C ASP A 150 -12.62 1.23 -10.74
N TRP A 151 -12.54 2.37 -10.05
CA TRP A 151 -13.52 2.82 -9.07
C TRP A 151 -14.94 2.95 -9.63
N ALA A 152 -15.09 3.10 -10.95
CA ALA A 152 -16.37 3.12 -11.62
C ALA A 152 -17.06 1.74 -11.71
N LYS A 153 -16.33 0.62 -11.59
CA LYS A 153 -16.88 -0.74 -11.67
C LYS A 153 -17.82 -1.03 -10.49
N GLU A 154 -18.89 -1.77 -10.73
CA GLU A 154 -19.89 -2.10 -9.69
C GLU A 154 -19.31 -2.98 -8.57
N THR A 155 -18.52 -3.98 -8.94
CA THR A 155 -17.91 -4.94 -8.01
C THR A 155 -16.57 -4.42 -7.49
N ALA A 156 -16.39 -4.43 -6.18
CA ALA A 156 -15.13 -4.11 -5.53
C ALA A 156 -14.37 -5.37 -5.09
N PRO A 157 -13.04 -5.31 -4.95
CA PRO A 157 -12.26 -6.38 -4.36
C PRO A 157 -12.67 -6.67 -2.92
N THR A 158 -12.41 -7.90 -2.47
CA THR A 158 -12.62 -8.38 -1.10
C THR A 158 -11.28 -8.82 -0.48
N PRO A 159 -11.17 -8.94 0.85
CA PRO A 159 -9.96 -9.45 1.51
C PRO A 159 -9.51 -10.84 1.04
N THR A 160 -10.46 -11.67 0.62
CA THR A 160 -10.19 -13.02 0.10
C THR A 160 -9.80 -13.03 -1.37
N SER A 161 -9.90 -11.89 -2.08
CA SER A 161 -9.57 -11.81 -3.50
C SER A 161 -8.14 -12.27 -3.78
N THR A 162 -7.97 -13.08 -4.81
CA THR A 162 -6.68 -13.62 -5.28
C THR A 162 -6.34 -13.01 -6.64
N ALA A 163 -5.07 -13.12 -7.06
CA ALA A 163 -4.64 -12.62 -8.36
C ALA A 163 -5.16 -13.45 -9.55
N GLU A 164 -5.77 -14.61 -9.30
CA GLU A 164 -6.33 -15.51 -10.31
C GLU A 164 -7.84 -15.28 -10.43
N GLY A 165 -8.28 -14.66 -11.53
CA GLY A 165 -9.70 -14.30 -11.71
C GLY A 165 -10.10 -13.59 -13.01
N VAL A 166 -9.31 -13.67 -14.09
CA VAL A 166 -9.77 -13.33 -15.45
C VAL A 166 -9.34 -14.44 -16.40
N SER A 167 -10.19 -15.45 -16.54
CA SER A 167 -10.18 -16.37 -17.68
C SER A 167 -11.62 -16.47 -18.16
N GLU A 168 -11.87 -15.98 -19.36
CA GLU A 168 -13.08 -16.29 -20.11
C GLU A 168 -13.25 -17.80 -20.27
N ASN A 169 -14.51 -18.21 -20.32
CA ASN A 169 -15.05 -19.52 -20.67
C ASN A 169 -14.12 -20.46 -21.46
N LEU A 170 -13.81 -21.62 -20.89
CA LEU A 170 -13.85 -22.87 -21.64
C LEU A 170 -14.36 -24.00 -20.73
N SER A 171 -15.52 -24.54 -21.08
CA SER A 171 -16.10 -25.72 -20.46
C SER A 171 -15.25 -26.97 -20.76
N SER A 172 -14.91 -27.74 -19.73
CA SER A 172 -15.23 -29.18 -19.63
C SER A 172 -14.64 -29.79 -18.36
N LYS A 173 -15.52 -30.42 -17.55
CA LYS A 173 -15.40 -31.68 -16.75
C LYS A 173 -14.01 -32.35 -16.74
N THR A 174 -13.46 -32.96 -15.70
CA THR A 174 -13.85 -33.57 -14.39
C THR A 174 -12.47 -33.86 -13.70
N GLU A 175 -12.27 -34.00 -12.38
CA GLU A 175 -12.64 -35.13 -11.51
C GLU A 175 -11.89 -34.98 -10.16
N ASP A 176 -12.39 -35.71 -9.15
CA ASP A 176 -12.09 -35.67 -7.72
C ASP A 176 -10.62 -35.82 -7.27
N THR A 177 -10.21 -34.98 -6.31
CA THR A 177 -9.38 -35.38 -5.17
C THR A 177 -9.74 -34.57 -3.91
N LYS A 178 -9.99 -35.27 -2.80
CA LYS A 178 -10.31 -34.69 -1.49
C LYS A 178 -9.07 -34.03 -0.87
N GLU A 179 -9.12 -32.72 -0.64
CA GLU A 179 -8.22 -31.98 0.24
C GLU A 179 -8.75 -31.96 1.70
N PRO A 180 -7.85 -31.84 2.70
CA PRO A 180 -8.22 -31.89 4.12
C PRO A 180 -8.77 -30.54 4.61
N ASP A 181 -9.82 -30.61 5.45
CA ASP A 181 -10.44 -29.54 6.27
C ASP A 181 -9.85 -28.13 6.14
N ALA A 182 -10.11 -27.47 5.01
CA ALA A 182 -10.07 -26.03 4.92
C ALA A 182 -11.30 -25.50 5.67
N LYS A 183 -11.10 -24.68 6.71
CA LYS A 183 -12.18 -23.86 7.25
C LYS A 183 -12.85 -23.16 6.06
N GLU A 184 -14.15 -23.39 5.89
CA GLU A 184 -14.93 -22.70 4.87
C GLU A 184 -14.62 -21.19 4.94
N PRO A 185 -14.26 -20.54 3.82
CA PRO A 185 -13.98 -19.13 3.82
C PRO A 185 -15.24 -18.41 4.29
N ASN A 186 -15.12 -17.67 5.39
CA ASN A 186 -16.21 -16.87 5.93
C ASN A 186 -16.73 -15.95 4.82
N ALA A 187 -17.95 -16.20 4.37
CA ALA A 187 -18.63 -15.33 3.42
C ALA A 187 -18.69 -13.94 4.08
N GLU A 188 -18.18 -12.92 3.39
CA GLU A 188 -18.14 -11.51 3.83
C GLU A 188 -17.02 -11.12 4.81
N ALA A 189 -15.78 -11.56 4.59
CA ALA A 189 -14.64 -10.89 5.23
C ALA A 189 -14.59 -9.41 4.80
N GLU A 190 -14.65 -8.48 5.76
CA GLU A 190 -14.50 -7.03 5.53
C GLU A 190 -13.03 -6.59 5.64
N PHE A 191 -12.71 -5.43 5.05
CA PHE A 191 -11.42 -4.78 5.29
C PHE A 191 -11.42 -4.08 6.65
N ASP A 192 -10.39 -4.34 7.47
CA ASP A 192 -10.16 -3.60 8.70
C ASP A 192 -9.70 -2.16 8.43
N VAL A 193 -8.94 -1.96 7.34
CA VAL A 193 -8.35 -0.66 6.98
C VAL A 193 -8.47 -0.43 5.48
N ALA A 194 -8.92 0.76 5.09
CA ALA A 194 -8.86 1.25 3.72
C ALA A 194 -7.91 2.46 3.64
N ILE A 195 -6.98 2.43 2.69
CA ILE A 195 -5.97 3.47 2.50
C ILE A 195 -6.13 4.11 1.12
N ALA A 196 -6.09 5.43 1.06
CA ALA A 196 -5.97 6.18 -0.19
C ALA A 196 -4.96 7.33 -0.03
N SER A 197 -3.79 7.18 -0.66
CA SER A 197 -2.68 8.13 -0.55
C SER A 197 -2.52 8.94 -1.85
N ASP A 198 -2.59 10.26 -1.74
CA ASP A 198 -2.62 11.23 -2.85
C ASP A 198 -3.65 10.92 -3.95
N CYS A 199 -4.79 10.32 -3.58
CA CYS A 199 -5.88 9.98 -4.51
C CYS A 199 -6.86 11.14 -4.76
N VAL A 200 -6.75 12.24 -4.01
CA VAL A 200 -7.62 13.41 -4.08
C VAL A 200 -6.96 14.49 -4.94
N TYR A 201 -7.03 14.35 -6.26
CA TYR A 201 -6.31 15.26 -7.18
C TYR A 201 -7.06 15.71 -8.44
N LYS A 202 -8.13 15.02 -8.83
CA LYS A 202 -9.02 15.43 -9.93
C LYS A 202 -10.32 16.00 -9.38
N SER A 203 -11.16 16.56 -10.24
CA SER A 203 -12.53 16.98 -9.93
C SER A 203 -13.47 15.82 -9.55
N ASP A 204 -13.00 14.58 -9.66
CA ASP A 204 -13.80 13.35 -9.56
C ASP A 204 -13.73 12.69 -8.17
N ASP A 205 -13.78 13.49 -7.10
CA ASP A 205 -13.80 13.01 -5.71
C ASP A 205 -14.93 11.99 -5.43
N LYS A 206 -15.99 12.04 -6.24
CA LYS A 206 -17.14 11.14 -6.17
C LYS A 206 -16.79 9.68 -6.43
N LEU A 207 -15.87 9.39 -7.37
CA LEU A 207 -15.49 8.02 -7.68
C LEU A 207 -14.69 7.39 -6.53
N LEU A 208 -13.80 8.16 -5.91
CA LEU A 208 -13.09 7.72 -4.71
C LEU A 208 -14.06 7.48 -3.55
N ALA A 209 -15.02 8.38 -3.34
CA ALA A 209 -16.05 8.20 -2.31
C ALA A 209 -16.92 6.95 -2.56
N GLN A 210 -17.31 6.69 -3.81
CA GLN A 210 -18.03 5.47 -4.18
C GLN A 210 -17.18 4.21 -3.98
N ALA A 211 -15.90 4.25 -4.34
CA ALA A 211 -14.99 3.12 -4.12
C ALA A 211 -14.85 2.80 -2.63
N LEU A 212 -14.66 3.83 -1.79
CA LEU A 212 -14.60 3.69 -0.33
C LEU A 212 -15.92 3.13 0.23
N ALA A 213 -17.08 3.61 -0.23
CA ALA A 213 -18.37 3.09 0.21
C ALA A 213 -18.60 1.61 -0.16
N LYS A 214 -17.94 1.09 -1.20
CA LYS A 214 -18.04 -0.32 -1.60
C LYS A 214 -17.11 -1.24 -0.80
N VAL A 215 -15.98 -0.73 -0.31
CA VAL A 215 -14.94 -1.55 0.36
C VAL A 215 -14.93 -1.41 1.87
N CYS A 216 -15.54 -0.36 2.41
CA CYS A 216 -15.61 -0.11 3.84
C CYS A 216 -16.91 -0.64 4.44
N GLY A 217 -16.80 -1.38 5.54
CA GLY A 217 -17.89 -1.68 6.46
C GLY A 217 -17.94 -0.69 7.63
N GLU A 218 -18.83 -0.95 8.60
CA GLU A 218 -19.04 -0.07 9.77
C GLU A 218 -17.78 0.13 10.63
N LYS A 219 -16.86 -0.84 10.61
CA LYS A 219 -15.66 -0.87 11.47
C LYS A 219 -14.38 -0.57 10.70
N THR A 220 -14.45 -0.32 9.40
CA THR A 220 -13.27 -0.05 8.58
C THR A 220 -12.67 1.30 8.95
N LEU A 221 -11.39 1.30 9.34
CA LEU A 221 -10.63 2.53 9.51
C LEU A 221 -10.20 3.05 8.14
N VAL A 222 -10.57 4.29 7.81
CA VAL A 222 -10.13 4.95 6.57
C VAL A 222 -8.94 5.87 6.85
N ILE A 223 -7.81 5.63 6.17
CA ILE A 223 -6.63 6.48 6.21
C ILE A 223 -6.47 7.18 4.86
N MET A 224 -6.61 8.50 4.85
CA MET A 224 -6.42 9.31 3.66
C MET A 224 -5.34 10.36 3.88
N THR A 225 -4.43 10.45 2.92
CA THR A 225 -3.43 11.52 2.87
C THR A 225 -3.50 12.16 1.49
N PHE A 226 -3.36 13.48 1.43
CA PHE A 226 -3.43 14.22 0.18
C PHE A 226 -2.63 15.52 0.30
N GLY A 227 -2.04 15.96 -0.81
CA GLY A 227 -1.38 17.25 -0.86
C GLY A 227 -2.40 18.38 -0.93
N THR A 228 -2.30 19.42 -0.09
CA THR A 228 -3.05 20.65 -0.30
C THR A 228 -2.49 21.41 -1.49
N ARG A 229 -3.09 21.19 -2.65
CA ARG A 229 -2.78 21.90 -3.89
C ARG A 229 -3.53 23.23 -3.88
N ASN A 230 -2.98 24.22 -3.17
CA ASN A 230 -3.48 25.59 -3.27
C ASN A 230 -3.24 26.09 -4.70
N SER A 231 -4.31 26.34 -5.44
CA SER A 231 -4.25 27.04 -6.74
C SER A 231 -3.67 28.47 -6.63
N ASP A 232 -3.52 28.99 -5.41
CA ASP A 232 -3.01 30.34 -5.11
C ASP A 232 -1.62 30.38 -4.47
N ARG A 233 -0.79 29.33 -4.59
CA ARG A 233 0.61 29.42 -4.10
C ARG A 233 1.42 30.37 -4.99
N LYS A 234 1.73 31.56 -4.48
CA LYS A 234 2.84 32.38 -4.99
C LYS A 234 4.17 31.66 -4.69
N HIS A 235 5.09 31.65 -5.65
CA HIS A 235 6.40 31.00 -5.52
C HIS A 235 7.15 31.46 -4.26
N GLY A 236 7.62 30.52 -3.44
CA GLY A 236 8.63 30.79 -2.38
C GLY A 236 8.29 30.36 -0.95
N GLU A 237 7.11 29.82 -0.67
CA GLU A 237 6.75 29.43 0.71
C GLU A 237 7.25 28.00 1.08
N PRO A 238 7.83 27.80 2.29
CA PRO A 238 8.40 26.53 2.72
C PRO A 238 7.33 25.45 2.97
N MET A 239 7.70 24.19 2.71
CA MET A 239 6.87 22.98 2.83
C MET A 239 6.33 22.64 4.23
N SER A 240 6.65 23.43 5.27
CA SER A 240 6.41 23.06 6.67
C SER A 240 4.98 23.29 7.19
N ALA A 241 4.05 23.73 6.34
CA ALA A 241 2.65 23.91 6.70
C ALA A 241 1.74 23.02 5.84
N VAL A 242 1.60 21.75 6.24
CA VAL A 242 0.44 20.95 5.86
C VAL A 242 -0.77 21.56 6.56
N SER A 243 -1.51 22.43 5.87
CA SER A 243 -2.85 22.78 6.32
C SER A 243 -3.76 21.58 6.06
N TRP A 244 -4.51 21.14 7.06
CA TRP A 244 -5.63 20.23 6.88
C TRP A 244 -6.77 21.03 6.26
N GLY A 245 -6.65 21.33 4.96
CA GLY A 245 -7.64 22.11 4.22
C GLY A 245 -8.88 21.28 3.93
N SER A 246 -10.01 21.66 4.53
CA SER A 246 -11.32 21.06 4.29
C SER A 246 -11.74 21.21 2.83
N ARG A 247 -11.72 20.13 2.04
CA ARG A 247 -12.68 19.98 0.93
C ARG A 247 -14.04 19.69 1.56
N THR A 248 -14.73 20.73 1.99
CA THR A 248 -16.02 20.64 2.69
C THR A 248 -16.97 19.68 2.00
N GLY A 249 -17.08 19.70 0.66
CA GLY A 249 -17.94 18.77 -0.09
C GLY A 249 -17.58 17.28 0.02
N PHE A 250 -16.29 16.91 0.00
CA PHE A 250 -15.87 15.50 0.12
C PHE A 250 -16.09 14.97 1.54
N PHE A 251 -15.69 15.76 2.55
CA PHE A 251 -15.86 15.37 3.94
C PHE A 251 -17.33 15.39 4.36
N ASP A 252 -18.15 16.29 3.81
CA ASP A 252 -19.59 16.29 4.02
C ASP A 252 -20.25 15.09 3.32
N GLU A 253 -19.80 14.71 2.12
CA GLU A 253 -20.27 13.47 1.46
C GLU A 253 -19.92 12.23 2.30
N MET A 254 -18.68 12.13 2.80
CA MET A 254 -18.27 11.05 3.69
C MET A 254 -19.09 11.00 4.98
N LYS A 255 -19.34 12.16 5.61
CA LYS A 255 -20.21 12.24 6.80
C LYS A 255 -21.66 11.85 6.49
N THR A 256 -22.23 12.28 5.35
CA THR A 256 -23.59 11.87 4.96
C THR A 256 -23.71 10.37 4.69
N ARG A 257 -22.58 9.71 4.39
CA ARG A 257 -22.49 8.25 4.19
C ARG A 257 -22.08 7.49 5.46
N GLY A 258 -21.99 8.16 6.61
CA GLY A 258 -21.77 7.52 7.92
C GLY A 258 -20.31 7.38 8.34
N PHE A 259 -19.34 7.93 7.60
CA PHE A 259 -17.94 7.86 7.99
C PHE A 259 -17.62 8.88 9.10
N MET A 260 -17.12 8.40 10.24
CA MET A 260 -16.58 9.26 11.30
C MET A 260 -15.20 9.79 10.89
N MET A 261 -15.07 11.12 10.84
CA MET A 261 -13.80 11.80 10.58
C MET A 261 -13.20 12.26 11.93
N GLY A 262 -11.99 11.80 12.24
CA GLY A 262 -11.21 12.18 13.42
C GLY A 262 -10.05 13.10 13.11
#